data_AF-A0A4R6L9L9-F1
#
_entry.id   AF-A0A4R6L9L9-F1
#
_cell.length_a   1.000
_cell.length_b   1.000
_cell.length_c   1.000
_cell.angle_alpha   90.00
_cell.angle_beta   90.00
_cell.angle_gamma   90.00
#
_symmetry.space_group_name_H-M   'P 1'
#
loop_
_entity.id
_entity.type
_entity.pdbx_description
1 polymer ?
#
loop_
_entity_poly.entity_id
_entity_poly.type
_entity_poly.pdbx_seq_one_letter_code
_entity_poly.pdbx_strand_id
1 'polypeptide(L)'
;MRSLASIVLAFESVVLALVTPVMISVADIRPAIAVPVCLGLAALAIVSAGLLRFPAGYVLGSAVQVGAVGLGFVVSVMFVLGVAFAAFWVAAIVLGRRIEEAKKAHQAQTG
;
A
#
# COMPACT_ATOMS: atom_id res chain seq x y z
N MET A 1 2.82 11.32 -10.37
CA MET A 1 2.95 10.74 -9.01
C MET A 1 1.85 9.73 -8.68
N ARG A 2 0.58 10.12 -8.82
CA ARG A 2 -0.55 9.43 -8.16
C ARG A 2 -0.92 8.07 -8.77
N SER A 3 -0.80 7.92 -10.09
CA SER A 3 -1.23 6.70 -10.79
C SER A 3 -0.42 5.46 -10.38
N LEU A 4 0.90 5.55 -10.25
CA LEU A 4 1.73 4.41 -9.83
C LEU A 4 1.42 4.00 -8.39
N ALA A 5 1.39 4.97 -7.47
CA ALA A 5 1.08 4.72 -6.07
C ALA A 5 -0.35 4.18 -5.87
N SER A 6 -1.33 4.64 -6.65
CA SER A 6 -2.69 4.11 -6.59
C SER A 6 -2.78 2.67 -7.09
N ILE A 7 -2.01 2.30 -8.11
CA ILE A 7 -1.98 0.93 -8.63
C ILE A 7 -1.41 -0.01 -7.58
N VAL A 8 -0.31 0.37 -6.91
CA VAL A 8 0.29 -0.41 -5.82
C VAL A 8 -0.74 -0.69 -4.73
N LEU A 9 -1.40 0.34 -4.20
CA LEU A 9 -2.42 0.19 -3.15
C LEU A 9 -3.64 -0.59 -3.60
N ALA A 10 -4.06 -0.47 -4.87
CA ALA A 10 -5.19 -1.22 -5.40
C ALA A 10 -4.90 -2.72 -5.44
N PHE A 11 -3.76 -3.14 -5.99
CA PHE A 11 -3.34 -4.54 -5.98
C PHE A 11 -3.11 -5.06 -4.56
N GLU A 12 -2.50 -4.25 -3.70
CA GLU A 12 -2.28 -4.61 -2.29
C GLU A 12 -3.61 -4.82 -1.55
N SER A 13 -4.64 -4.02 -1.82
CA SER A 13 -5.97 -4.20 -1.22
C SER A 13 -6.56 -5.58 -1.53
N VAL A 14 -6.34 -6.10 -2.74
CA VAL A 14 -6.77 -7.44 -3.13
C VAL A 14 -5.98 -8.50 -2.38
N VAL A 15 -4.66 -8.33 -2.28
CA VAL A 15 -3.80 -9.25 -1.51
C VAL A 15 -4.20 -9.27 -0.03
N LEU A 16 -4.45 -8.12 0.58
CA LEU A 16 -4.92 -7.99 1.96
C LEU A 16 -6.31 -8.63 2.15
N ALA A 17 -7.22 -8.50 1.20
CA ALA A 17 -8.49 -9.21 1.26
C ALA A 17 -8.30 -10.75 1.18
N LEU A 18 -7.45 -11.22 0.27
CA LEU A 18 -7.14 -12.64 0.07
C LEU A 18 -6.33 -13.26 1.21
N VAL A 19 -5.64 -12.48 2.03
CA VAL A 19 -4.94 -13.01 3.20
C VAL A 19 -5.90 -13.36 4.34
N THR A 20 -7.13 -12.82 4.33
CA THR A 20 -8.17 -13.12 5.33
C THR A 20 -8.44 -14.63 5.48
N PRO A 21 -8.76 -15.39 4.41
CA PRO A 21 -8.93 -16.84 4.52
C PRO A 21 -7.65 -17.56 4.91
N VAL A 22 -6.45 -17.05 4.57
CA VAL A 22 -5.18 -17.64 5.00
C VAL A 22 -5.00 -17.48 6.51
N MET A 23 -5.30 -16.30 7.07
CA MET A 23 -5.27 -16.08 8.51
C MET A 23 -6.24 -17.01 9.26
N ILE A 24 -7.42 -17.27 8.70
CA ILE A 24 -8.44 -18.11 9.34
C ILE A 24 -8.09 -19.59 9.21
N SER A 25 -7.84 -20.07 7.99
CA SER A 25 -7.75 -21.50 7.70
C SER A 25 -6.35 -22.08 7.89
N VAL A 26 -5.30 -21.25 7.82
CA VAL A 26 -3.89 -21.71 7.90
C VAL A 26 -3.26 -21.28 9.21
N ALA A 27 -3.46 -20.03 9.63
CA ALA A 27 -2.89 -19.51 10.87
C ALA A 27 -3.80 -19.69 12.11
N ASP A 28 -4.97 -20.34 11.93
CA ASP A 28 -5.97 -20.63 12.98
C ASP A 28 -6.40 -19.39 13.79
N ILE A 29 -6.40 -18.21 13.16
CA ILE A 29 -6.82 -16.97 13.80
C ILE A 29 -8.34 -16.87 13.75
N ARG A 30 -8.93 -16.54 14.91
CA ARG A 30 -10.37 -16.30 15.05
C ARG A 30 -10.88 -15.33 13.98
N PRO A 31 -11.97 -15.65 13.25
CA PRO A 31 -12.55 -14.77 12.23
C PRO A 31 -12.87 -13.36 12.73
N ALA A 32 -13.28 -13.24 14.00
CA ALA A 32 -13.55 -11.97 14.68
C ALA A 32 -12.33 -11.03 14.76
N ILE A 33 -11.11 -11.55 14.60
CA ILE A 33 -9.87 -10.78 14.55
C ILE A 33 -9.35 -10.68 13.11
N ALA A 34 -9.33 -11.80 12.38
CA ALA A 34 -8.79 -11.84 11.02
C ALA A 34 -9.52 -10.90 10.05
N VAL A 35 -10.85 -10.91 10.08
CA VAL A 35 -11.69 -10.12 9.17
C VAL A 35 -11.48 -8.61 9.35
N PRO A 36 -11.64 -8.01 10.55
CA PRO A 36 -11.46 -6.57 10.70
C PRO A 36 -10.02 -6.12 10.44
N VAL A 37 -9.01 -6.93 10.77
CA VAL A 37 -7.60 -6.58 10.50
C VAL A 37 -7.33 -6.56 9.00
N CYS A 38 -7.64 -7.65 8.29
CA CYS A 38 -7.32 -7.78 6.87
C CYS A 38 -8.18 -6.86 6.00
N LEU A 39 -9.50 -6.88 6.20
CA LEU A 39 -10.42 -6.04 5.42
C LEU A 39 -10.32 -4.57 5.83
N GLY A 40 -9.98 -4.27 7.09
CA GLY A 40 -9.68 -2.91 7.53
C GLY A 40 -8.46 -2.34 6.82
N LEU A 41 -7.37 -3.12 6.71
CA LEU A 41 -6.19 -2.71 5.95
C LEU A 41 -6.49 -2.61 4.45
N ALA A 42 -7.26 -3.54 3.87
CA ALA A 42 -7.66 -3.47 2.47
C ALA A 42 -8.51 -2.22 2.16
N ALA A 43 -9.49 -1.90 3.02
CA ALA A 43 -10.29 -0.69 2.91
C ALA A 43 -9.42 0.57 3.08
N LEU A 44 -8.49 0.56 4.03
CA LEU A 44 -7.54 1.66 4.22
C LEU A 44 -6.66 1.87 2.99
N ALA A 45 -6.24 0.81 2.30
CA ALA A 45 -5.49 0.89 1.06
C ALA A 45 -6.31 1.56 -0.06
N ILE A 46 -7.58 1.19 -0.22
CA ILE A 46 -8.50 1.79 -1.20
C ILE A 46 -8.74 3.28 -0.89
N VAL A 47 -9.03 3.60 0.38
CA VAL A 47 -9.21 4.99 0.82
C VAL A 47 -7.95 5.79 0.57
N SER A 48 -6.78 5.26 0.94
CA SER A 48 -5.49 5.90 0.73
C SER A 48 -5.25 6.19 -0.75
N ALA A 49 -5.57 5.25 -1.65
CA ALA A 49 -5.44 5.42 -3.09
C ALA A 49 -6.30 6.59 -3.61
N GLY A 50 -7.54 6.71 -3.15
CA GLY A 50 -8.41 7.86 -3.46
C GLY A 50 -7.91 9.17 -2.87
N LEU A 51 -7.22 9.10 -1.72
CA LEU A 51 -6.73 10.26 -0.97
C LEU A 51 -5.33 10.73 -1.40
N LEU A 52 -4.69 10.09 -2.38
CA LEU A 52 -3.35 10.48 -2.90
C LEU A 52 -3.28 11.91 -3.48
N ARG A 53 -4.39 12.67 -3.53
CA ARG A 53 -4.37 14.12 -3.83
C ARG A 53 -3.80 14.92 -2.67
N PHE A 54 -3.92 14.39 -1.47
CA PHE A 54 -3.54 15.05 -0.24
C PHE A 54 -2.32 14.34 0.36
N PRO A 55 -1.47 15.06 1.12
CA PRO A 55 -0.34 14.46 1.82
C PRO A 55 -0.78 13.32 2.77
N ALA A 56 -1.98 13.43 3.34
CA ALA A 56 -2.57 12.39 4.18
C ALA A 56 -2.66 11.03 3.48
N GLY A 57 -2.93 10.96 2.17
CA GLY A 57 -3.00 9.69 1.44
C GLY A 57 -1.67 8.94 1.41
N TYR A 58 -0.54 9.66 1.39
CA TYR A 58 0.79 9.04 1.44
C TYR A 58 1.14 8.55 2.85
N VAL A 59 0.68 9.24 3.88
CA VAL A 59 0.84 8.80 5.28
C VAL A 59 0.04 7.54 5.53
N LEU A 60 -1.24 7.54 5.15
CA LEU A 60 -2.12 6.37 5.30
C LEU A 60 -1.62 5.19 4.47
N GLY A 61 -1.19 5.41 3.23
CA GLY A 61 -0.60 4.35 2.40
C GLY A 61 0.66 3.76 3.01
N SER A 62 1.50 4.56 3.67
CA SER A 62 2.68 4.05 4.40
C SER A 62 2.29 3.23 5.63
N ALA A 63 1.20 3.61 6.32
CA ALA A 63 0.65 2.80 7.41
C ALA A 63 0.13 1.44 6.91
N VAL A 64 -0.48 1.39 5.72
CA VAL A 64 -0.86 0.13 5.05
C VAL A 64 0.37 -0.75 4.81
N GLN A 65 1.46 -0.20 4.29
CA GLN A 65 2.70 -0.97 4.06
C GLN A 65 3.23 -1.61 5.35
N VAL A 66 3.28 -0.83 6.45
CA VAL A 66 3.71 -1.34 7.75
C VAL A 66 2.78 -2.44 8.25
N GLY A 67 1.46 -2.26 8.08
CA GLY A 67 0.46 -3.27 8.41
C GLY A 67 0.64 -4.56 7.59
N ALA A 68 0.85 -4.44 6.27
CA ALA A 68 1.03 -5.56 5.37
C ALA A 68 2.30 -6.36 5.68
N VAL A 69 3.43 -5.70 5.94
CA VAL A 69 4.66 -6.35 6.39
C VAL A 69 4.48 -6.98 7.77
N GLY A 70 3.76 -6.30 8.68
CA GLY A 70 3.43 -6.80 10.01
C GLY A 70 2.58 -8.07 9.99
N LEU A 71 1.70 -8.25 8.99
CA LEU A 71 0.98 -9.51 8.79
C LEU A 71 1.92 -10.68 8.51
N GLY A 72 3.17 -10.45 8.09
CA GLY A 72 4.22 -11.45 7.96
C GLY A 72 4.47 -12.27 9.22
N PHE A 73 4.26 -11.70 10.41
CA PHE A 73 4.42 -12.42 11.68
C PHE A 73 3.34 -13.49 11.90
N VAL A 74 2.19 -13.37 11.25
CA VAL A 74 1.09 -14.33 11.32
C VAL A 74 1.07 -15.23 10.09
N VAL A 75 1.29 -14.64 8.91
CA VAL A 75 1.25 -15.30 7.62
C VAL A 75 2.60 -15.06 6.93
N SER A 76 3.56 -15.96 7.10
CA SER A 76 4.97 -15.72 6.75
C SER A 76 5.22 -15.29 5.30
N VAL A 77 4.39 -15.74 4.34
CA VAL A 77 4.48 -15.31 2.93
C VAL A 77 4.20 -13.81 2.74
N MET A 78 3.50 -13.17 3.68
CA MET A 78 3.29 -11.72 3.69
C MET A 78 4.58 -10.93 3.93
N PHE A 79 5.65 -11.52 4.46
CA PHE A 79 6.94 -10.81 4.45
C PHE A 79 7.41 -10.58 3.02
N VAL A 80 7.30 -11.58 2.14
CA VAL A 80 7.69 -11.45 0.74
C VAL A 80 6.76 -10.48 0.02
N LEU A 81 5.45 -10.70 0.14
CA LEU A 81 4.45 -9.86 -0.55
C LEU A 81 4.44 -8.43 -0.01
N GLY A 82 4.37 -8.24 1.31
CA GLY A 82 4.38 -6.93 1.96
C GLY A 82 5.65 -6.14 1.67
N VAL A 83 6.84 -6.77 1.71
CA VAL A 83 8.08 -6.07 1.34
C VAL A 83 8.10 -5.72 -0.15
N ALA A 84 7.58 -6.58 -1.03
CA ALA A 84 7.48 -6.27 -2.44
C ALA A 84 6.56 -5.07 -2.71
N PHE A 85 5.38 -5.02 -2.08
CA PHE A 85 4.48 -3.87 -2.17
C PHE A 85 5.11 -2.61 -1.57
N ALA A 86 5.80 -2.72 -0.43
CA ALA A 86 6.50 -1.59 0.18
C ALA A 86 7.62 -1.05 -0.72
N ALA A 87 8.36 -1.93 -1.39
CA ALA A 87 9.38 -1.54 -2.36
C ALA A 87 8.74 -0.80 -3.55
N PHE A 88 7.65 -1.32 -4.12
CA PHE A 88 6.92 -0.66 -5.20
C PHE A 88 6.30 0.67 -4.76
N TRP A 89 5.83 0.76 -3.53
CA TRP A 89 5.30 1.99 -2.93
C TRP A 89 6.38 3.06 -2.84
N VAL A 90 7.54 2.73 -2.28
CA VAL A 90 8.68 3.64 -2.20
C VAL A 90 9.14 4.05 -3.60
N ALA A 91 9.26 3.10 -4.53
CA ALA A 91 9.63 3.38 -5.91
C ALA A 91 8.64 4.34 -6.60
N ALA A 92 7.34 4.14 -6.40
CA ALA A 92 6.29 5.02 -6.95
C ALA A 92 6.41 6.46 -6.41
N ILE A 93 6.73 6.62 -5.12
CA ILE A 93 6.94 7.93 -4.49
C ILE A 93 8.21 8.59 -5.04
N VAL A 94 9.33 7.87 -5.06
CA VAL A 94 10.64 8.39 -5.53
C VAL A 94 10.57 8.80 -7.00
N LEU A 95 10.04 7.93 -7.85
CA LEU A 95 9.87 8.23 -9.27
C LEU A 95 8.88 9.38 -9.48
N GLY A 96 7.81 9.43 -8.68
CA GLY A 96 6.87 10.55 -8.68
C GLY A 96 7.54 11.89 -8.41
N ARG A 97 8.42 11.96 -7.41
CA ARG A 97 9.19 13.18 -7.06
C ARG A 97 10.14 13.59 -8.18
N ARG A 98 10.90 12.64 -8.73
CA ARG A 98 11.84 12.90 -9.84
C ARG A 98 11.15 13.47 -11.08
N ILE A 99 9.97 12.94 -11.44
CA ILE A 99 9.19 13.45 -12.58
C ILE A 99 8.72 14.88 -12.33
N GLU A 100 8.31 15.20 -11.10
CA GLU A 100 7.88 16.54 -10.75
C GLU A 100 9.02 17.56 -10.79
N GLU A 101 10.18 17.19 -10.26
CA GLU A 101 11.40 18.01 -10.30
C GLU A 101 11.80 18.29 -11.75
N ALA A 102 11.78 17.26 -12.61
CA ALA A 102 12.05 17.42 -14.03
C ALA A 102 11.04 18.36 -14.71
N LYS A 103 9.74 18.25 -14.42
CA LYS A 103 8.71 19.15 -14.97
C LYS A 103 8.93 20.61 -14.55
N LYS A 104 9.24 20.85 -13.28
CA LYS A 104 9.53 22.20 -12.76
C LYS A 104 10.75 22.83 -13.43
N ALA A 105 11.80 22.04 -13.65
CA ALA A 105 13.01 22.51 -14.33
C ALA A 105 12.78 22.91 -15.80
N HIS A 106 11.86 22.24 -16.52
CA HIS A 106 11.51 22.60 -17.89
C HIS A 106 10.63 23.86 -17.95
N GLN A 107 9.71 24.04 -16.99
CA GLN A 107 8.87 25.24 -16.91
C GLN A 107 9.72 26.50 -16.65
N ALA A 108 10.77 26.40 -15.83
CA ALA A 108 11.69 27.51 -15.57
C ALA A 108 12.58 27.89 -16.78
N GLN A 109 12.67 27.04 -17.81
CA GLN A 109 13.45 27.30 -19.03
C GLN A 109 12.58 27.85 -20.18
N THR A 110 11.25 27.72 -20.08
CA THR A 110 10.31 28.09 -21.17
C THR A 110 9.52 29.38 -20.84
N GLY A 111 9.71 29.96 -19.65
CA GLY A 111 9.17 31.27 -19.25
C GLY A 111 10.29 32.27 -19.09
#